data_AF-A0A061NAR8-F1
#
_entry.id   AF-A0A061NAR8-F1
#
_cell.length_a   1.000
_cell.length_b   1.000
_cell.length_c   1.000
_cell.angle_alpha   90.00
_cell.angle_beta   90.00
_cell.angle_gamma   90.00
#
_symmetry.space_group_name_H-M   'P 1'
#
loop_
_entity.id
_entity.type
_entity.pdbx_description
1 polymer ?
#
loop_
_entity_poly.entity_id
_entity_poly.type
_entity_poly.pdbx_seq_one_letter_code
_entity_poly.pdbx_strand_id
1 'polypeptide(L)'
;MTDALDRKIETYINHLFKNVGSSQEAYEMKEELFSNMKEKISDYKSRGLEEDQAFKEAKASLGDLSGLIEDLQRSSQEEAKHNMYSSKSARISKVGIVASAVLILFGTLTSLMLVFMDLESVSVVGPNIFTVSGGALLVYSILTIETTKRYAMHQGRAALYALAVGTMLFAVFVGFSAGAATGEMFIAISSLMVFLIAGFALWLGLLLSGRSRKKQ
;
A
#
# COMPACT_ATOMS: atom_id res chain seq x y z
N MET A 1 -36.11 12.45 -32.17
CA MET A 1 -35.90 13.82 -31.65
C MET A 1 -35.32 13.86 -30.23
N THR A 2 -35.26 12.74 -29.49
CA THR A 2 -34.67 12.64 -28.13
C THR A 2 -33.16 12.87 -28.06
N ASP A 3 -32.46 12.51 -29.14
CA ASP A 3 -30.99 12.45 -29.19
C ASP A 3 -30.28 13.82 -29.10
N ALA A 4 -30.93 14.90 -29.56
CA ALA A 4 -30.35 16.25 -29.52
C ALA A 4 -30.48 16.90 -28.14
N LEU A 5 -31.61 16.66 -27.45
CA LEU A 5 -31.85 17.15 -26.09
C LEU A 5 -30.97 16.42 -25.07
N ASP A 6 -30.87 15.10 -25.18
CA ASP A 6 -30.02 14.28 -24.33
C ASP A 6 -28.55 14.76 -24.42
N ARG A 7 -28.03 15.03 -25.63
CA ARG A 7 -26.71 15.65 -25.82
C ARG A 7 -26.56 17.04 -25.17
N LYS A 8 -27.59 17.89 -25.21
CA LYS A 8 -27.57 19.21 -24.56
C LYS A 8 -27.48 19.08 -23.04
N ILE A 9 -28.22 18.15 -22.45
CA ILE A 9 -28.21 17.87 -21.00
C ILE A 9 -26.83 17.34 -20.59
N GLU A 10 -26.34 16.33 -21.32
CA GLU A 10 -25.03 15.71 -21.06
C GLU A 10 -23.90 16.73 -21.14
N THR A 11 -23.91 17.60 -22.16
CA THR A 11 -22.91 18.66 -22.32
C THR A 11 -22.91 19.63 -21.13
N TYR A 12 -24.10 20.01 -20.65
CA TYR A 12 -24.23 20.91 -19.51
C TYR A 12 -23.72 20.27 -18.21
N ILE A 13 -24.10 19.03 -17.95
CA ILE A 13 -23.67 18.28 -16.76
C ILE A 13 -22.15 18.04 -16.79
N ASN A 14 -21.60 17.62 -17.92
CA ASN A 14 -20.15 17.45 -18.05
C ASN A 14 -19.38 18.75 -17.86
N HIS A 15 -19.95 19.90 -18.27
CA HIS A 15 -19.35 21.20 -17.99
C HIS A 15 -19.36 21.56 -16.49
N LEU A 16 -20.43 21.24 -15.76
CA LEU A 16 -20.49 21.44 -14.30
C LEU A 16 -19.38 20.67 -13.58
N PHE A 17 -19.13 19.43 -14.01
CA PHE A 17 -18.17 18.52 -13.38
C PHE A 17 -16.77 18.57 -14.01
N LYS A 18 -16.45 19.56 -14.85
CA LYS A 18 -15.19 19.59 -15.61
C LYS A 18 -13.91 19.55 -14.75
N ASN A 19 -14.00 19.98 -13.49
CA ASN A 19 -12.89 20.04 -12.55
C ASN A 19 -12.96 18.94 -11.46
N VAL A 20 -13.95 18.05 -11.53
CA VAL A 20 -14.12 16.92 -10.61
C VAL A 20 -13.38 15.71 -11.20
N GLY A 21 -12.59 15.02 -10.39
CA GLY A 21 -11.90 13.81 -10.83
C GLY A 21 -12.87 12.70 -11.22
N SER A 22 -12.43 11.77 -12.07
CA SER A 22 -13.22 10.58 -12.41
C SER A 22 -13.36 9.67 -11.19
N SER A 23 -14.49 9.75 -10.49
CA SER A 23 -14.88 8.85 -9.40
C SER A 23 -16.23 8.21 -9.68
N GLN A 24 -16.51 7.08 -9.00
CA GLN A 24 -17.81 6.41 -9.09
C GLN A 24 -18.95 7.31 -8.59
N GLU A 25 -18.74 8.02 -7.48
CA GLU A 25 -19.70 8.99 -6.93
C GLU A 25 -19.99 10.14 -7.90
N ALA A 26 -18.95 10.66 -8.58
CA ALA A 26 -19.14 11.69 -9.59
C ALA A 26 -19.90 11.16 -10.82
N TYR A 27 -19.71 9.89 -11.19
CA TYR A 27 -20.45 9.26 -12.28
C TYR A 27 -21.94 9.07 -11.93
N GLU A 28 -22.23 8.52 -10.74
CA GLU A 28 -23.59 8.30 -10.26
C GLU A 28 -24.37 9.62 -10.12
N MET A 29 -23.72 10.67 -9.60
CA MET A 29 -24.32 11.99 -9.50
C MET A 29 -24.65 12.60 -10.87
N LYS A 30 -23.79 12.39 -11.88
CA LYS A 30 -24.07 12.85 -13.25
C LYS A 30 -25.29 12.14 -13.84
N GLU A 31 -25.40 10.83 -13.62
CA GLU A 31 -26.56 10.04 -14.06
C GLU A 31 -27.85 10.49 -13.37
N GLU A 32 -27.80 10.74 -12.05
CA GLU A 32 -28.95 11.23 -11.29
C GLU A 32 -29.39 12.62 -11.79
N LEU A 33 -28.45 13.55 -11.96
CA LEU A 33 -28.74 14.88 -12.50
C LEU A 33 -29.28 14.81 -13.92
N PHE A 34 -28.77 13.90 -14.74
CA PHE A 34 -29.24 13.71 -16.11
C PHE A 34 -30.70 13.24 -16.14
N SER A 35 -31.02 12.22 -15.33
CA SER A 35 -32.39 11.71 -15.19
C SER A 35 -33.34 12.80 -14.68
N ASN A 36 -32.95 13.50 -13.61
CA ASN A 36 -33.75 14.57 -13.00
C ASN A 36 -33.99 15.75 -13.96
N MET A 37 -32.96 16.15 -14.74
CA MET A 37 -33.13 17.19 -15.75
C MET A 37 -34.11 16.76 -16.84
N LYS A 38 -34.00 15.51 -17.32
CA LYS A 38 -34.87 14.97 -18.36
C LYS A 38 -36.33 14.94 -17.92
N GLU A 39 -36.59 14.51 -16.68
CA GLU A 39 -37.92 14.51 -16.08
C GLU A 39 -38.50 15.93 -15.99
N LYS A 40 -37.75 16.88 -15.40
CA LYS A 40 -38.20 18.28 -15.29
C LYS A 40 -38.48 18.93 -16.65
N ILE A 41 -37.65 18.67 -17.66
CA ILE A 41 -37.86 19.20 -19.01
C ILE A 41 -39.13 18.60 -19.62
N SER A 42 -39.36 17.29 -19.46
CA SER A 42 -40.58 16.63 -19.92
C SER A 42 -41.82 17.23 -19.26
N ASP A 43 -41.76 17.47 -17.95
CA ASP A 43 -42.82 18.14 -17.19
C ASP A 43 -43.12 19.54 -17.74
N TYR A 44 -42.10 20.37 -17.96
CA TYR A 44 -42.30 21.70 -18.53
C TYR A 44 -42.86 21.66 -19.96
N LYS A 45 -42.39 20.72 -20.80
CA LYS A 45 -42.94 20.53 -22.15
C LYS A 45 -44.41 20.12 -22.11
N SER A 46 -44.81 19.26 -21.18
CA SER A 46 -46.21 18.87 -20.99
C SER A 46 -47.12 20.03 -20.59
N ARG A 47 -46.56 21.07 -19.97
CA ARG A 47 -47.23 22.33 -19.62
C ARG A 47 -47.23 23.36 -20.76
N GLY A 48 -46.77 22.97 -21.95
CA GLY A 48 -46.79 23.79 -23.16
C GLY A 48 -45.55 24.65 -23.39
N LEU A 49 -44.45 24.44 -22.66
CA LEU A 49 -43.19 25.14 -22.92
C LEU A 49 -42.45 24.53 -24.12
N GLU A 50 -41.86 25.41 -24.93
CA GLU A 50 -40.89 25.03 -25.95
C GLU A 50 -39.62 24.42 -25.32
N GLU A 51 -38.97 23.50 -26.02
CA GLU A 51 -37.84 22.71 -25.48
C GLU A 51 -36.71 23.57 -24.91
N ASP A 52 -36.33 24.64 -25.60
CA ASP A 52 -35.26 25.54 -25.14
C ASP A 52 -35.68 26.35 -23.90
N GLN A 53 -36.96 26.66 -23.75
CA GLN A 53 -37.49 27.31 -22.53
C GLN A 53 -37.55 26.31 -21.38
N ALA A 54 -38.06 25.10 -21.63
CA ALA A 54 -38.10 24.01 -20.65
C ALA A 54 -36.70 23.66 -20.12
N PHE A 55 -35.69 23.67 -20.99
CA PHE A 55 -34.29 23.45 -20.60
C PHE A 55 -33.75 24.58 -19.71
N LYS A 56 -34.09 25.85 -19.99
CA LYS A 56 -33.70 26.99 -19.14
C LYS A 56 -34.36 26.91 -17.76
N GLU A 57 -35.64 26.60 -17.69
CA GLU A 57 -36.36 26.43 -16.41
C GLU A 57 -35.84 25.23 -15.61
N ALA A 58 -35.50 24.12 -16.28
CA ALA A 58 -34.89 22.97 -15.63
C ALA A 58 -33.52 23.30 -15.02
N LYS A 59 -32.69 24.10 -15.71
CA LYS A 59 -31.43 24.61 -15.16
C LYS A 59 -31.64 25.49 -13.94
N ALA A 60 -32.58 26.43 -14.01
CA ALA A 60 -32.91 27.30 -12.87
C ALA A 60 -33.37 26.47 -11.66
N SER A 61 -34.13 25.39 -11.90
CA SER A 61 -34.61 24.50 -10.85
C SER A 61 -33.52 23.63 -10.20
N LEU A 62 -32.38 23.40 -10.84
CA LEU A 62 -31.26 22.68 -10.22
C LEU A 62 -30.54 23.52 -9.16
N GLY A 63 -30.65 24.85 -9.25
CA GLY A 63 -30.03 25.77 -8.30
C GLY A 63 -28.51 25.75 -8.34
N ASP A 64 -27.91 26.11 -7.20
CA ASP A 64 -26.46 26.16 -7.04
C ASP A 64 -25.90 24.79 -6.59
N LEU A 65 -25.18 24.13 -7.49
CA LEU A 65 -24.50 22.85 -7.24
C LEU A 65 -23.03 23.04 -6.85
N SER A 66 -22.56 24.28 -6.68
CA SER A 66 -21.14 24.58 -6.44
C SER A 66 -20.62 23.91 -5.17
N GLY A 67 -21.40 23.89 -4.09
CA GLY A 67 -21.00 23.23 -2.83
C GLY A 67 -20.82 21.72 -2.98
N LEU A 68 -21.76 21.05 -3.65
CA LEU A 68 -21.71 19.61 -3.87
C LEU A 68 -20.54 19.20 -4.79
N ILE A 69 -20.29 20.01 -5.82
CA ILE A 69 -19.17 19.82 -6.75
C ILE A 69 -17.84 20.05 -6.03
N GLU A 70 -17.77 21.04 -5.14
CA GLU A 70 -16.57 21.30 -4.33
C GLU A 70 -16.26 20.15 -3.38
N ASP A 71 -17.28 19.55 -2.76
CA ASP A 71 -17.11 18.39 -1.87
C ASP A 71 -16.61 17.15 -2.63
N LEU A 72 -17.15 16.88 -3.82
CA LEU A 72 -16.67 15.81 -4.71
C LEU A 72 -15.25 16.09 -5.24
N GLN A 73 -14.92 17.36 -5.48
CA GLN A 73 -13.57 17.74 -5.86
C GLN A 73 -12.59 17.54 -4.70
N ARG A 74 -12.99 17.87 -3.46
CA ARG A 74 -12.19 17.65 -2.26
C ARG A 74 -11.98 16.16 -2.00
N SER A 75 -13.03 15.32 -2.07
CA SER A 75 -12.92 13.87 -1.90
C SER A 75 -12.02 13.23 -2.95
N SER A 76 -12.20 13.58 -4.24
CA SER A 76 -11.34 13.06 -5.31
C SER A 76 -9.87 13.46 -5.16
N GLN A 77 -9.58 14.67 -4.68
CA GLN A 77 -8.20 15.09 -4.39
C GLN A 77 -7.60 14.38 -3.19
N GLU A 78 -8.39 14.12 -2.15
CA GLU A 78 -7.95 13.35 -0.98
C GLU A 78 -7.68 11.89 -1.34
N GLU A 79 -8.54 11.26 -2.13
CA GLU A 79 -8.32 9.92 -2.68
C GLU A 79 -7.10 9.86 -3.59
N ALA A 80 -6.92 10.84 -4.47
CA ALA A 80 -5.75 10.91 -5.35
C ALA A 80 -4.46 11.04 -4.54
N LYS A 81 -4.44 11.89 -3.50
CA LYS A 81 -3.29 12.02 -2.58
C LYS A 81 -3.03 10.74 -1.81
N HIS A 82 -4.08 10.08 -1.30
CA HIS A 82 -3.98 8.81 -0.58
C HIS A 82 -3.44 7.69 -1.48
N ASN A 83 -3.96 7.57 -2.71
CA ASN A 83 -3.50 6.60 -3.71
C ASN A 83 -2.08 6.89 -4.20
N MET A 84 -1.65 8.14 -4.28
CA MET A 84 -0.28 8.48 -4.69
C MET A 84 0.76 8.15 -3.60
N TYR A 85 0.38 8.29 -2.32
CA TYR A 85 1.22 7.88 -1.19
C TYR A 85 1.24 6.35 -1.00
N SER A 86 0.09 5.70 -1.17
CA SER A 86 -0.05 4.24 -1.08
C SER A 86 0.64 3.51 -2.25
N SER A 87 0.56 4.03 -3.49
CA SER A 87 1.11 3.35 -4.67
C SER A 87 2.64 3.25 -4.70
N LYS A 88 3.38 4.29 -4.27
CA LYS A 88 4.85 4.24 -4.19
C LYS A 88 5.33 3.33 -3.06
N SER A 89 4.73 3.42 -1.87
CA SER A 89 5.08 2.56 -0.73
C SER A 89 4.73 1.09 -0.97
N ALA A 90 3.57 0.82 -1.59
CA ALA A 90 3.16 -0.53 -1.95
C ALA A 90 4.05 -1.15 -3.04
N ARG A 91 4.49 -0.35 -4.03
CA ARG A 91 5.40 -0.83 -5.09
C ARG A 91 6.81 -1.11 -4.55
N ILE A 92 7.35 -0.22 -3.71
CA ILE A 92 8.65 -0.41 -3.05
C ILE A 92 8.62 -1.68 -2.19
N SER A 93 7.53 -1.90 -1.45
CA SER A 93 7.44 -3.06 -0.57
C SER A 93 7.28 -4.39 -1.33
N LYS A 94 6.57 -4.41 -2.48
CA LYS A 94 6.51 -5.62 -3.34
C LYS A 94 7.87 -5.97 -3.94
N VAL A 95 8.61 -4.98 -4.42
CA VAL A 95 9.99 -5.17 -4.91
C VAL A 95 10.90 -5.65 -3.78
N GLY A 96 10.75 -5.08 -2.58
CA GLY A 96 11.50 -5.49 -1.38
C GLY A 96 11.26 -6.95 -0.99
N ILE A 97 10.01 -7.45 -1.08
CA ILE A 97 9.71 -8.87 -0.84
C ILE A 97 10.42 -9.76 -1.86
N VAL A 98 10.34 -9.44 -3.16
CA VAL A 98 11.00 -10.24 -4.20
C VAL A 98 12.52 -10.24 -4.00
N ALA A 99 13.12 -9.07 -3.77
CA ALA A 99 14.55 -8.94 -3.51
C ALA A 99 14.98 -9.74 -2.28
N SER A 100 14.19 -9.70 -1.20
CA SER A 100 14.47 -10.48 0.01
C SER A 100 14.39 -11.99 -0.23
N ALA A 101 13.42 -12.47 -1.01
CA ALA A 101 13.31 -13.88 -1.37
C ALA A 101 14.51 -14.34 -2.20
N VAL A 102 14.94 -13.53 -3.17
CA VAL A 102 16.14 -13.81 -3.98
C VAL A 102 17.39 -13.86 -3.11
N LEU A 103 17.57 -12.92 -2.18
CA LEU A 103 18.73 -12.91 -1.27
C LEU A 103 18.77 -14.13 -0.34
N ILE A 104 17.62 -14.50 0.24
CA ILE A 104 17.51 -15.69 1.09
C ILE A 104 17.83 -16.94 0.29
N LEU A 105 17.22 -17.10 -0.89
CA LEU A 105 17.47 -18.25 -1.77
C LEU A 105 18.94 -18.29 -2.17
N PHE A 106 19.52 -17.18 -2.60
CA PHE A 106 20.93 -17.09 -2.96
C PHE A 106 21.84 -17.56 -1.82
N GLY A 107 21.68 -17.01 -0.61
CA GLY A 107 22.47 -17.43 0.55
C GLY A 107 22.35 -18.93 0.83
N THR A 108 21.12 -19.43 0.93
CA THR A 108 20.88 -20.85 1.25
C THR A 108 21.33 -21.82 0.17
N LEU A 109 21.13 -21.50 -1.11
CA LEU A 109 21.50 -22.36 -2.23
C LEU A 109 23.02 -22.35 -2.45
N THR A 110 23.67 -21.20 -2.30
CA THR A 110 25.14 -21.14 -2.32
C THR A 110 25.72 -21.94 -1.16
N SER A 111 25.23 -21.78 0.07
CA SER A 111 25.67 -22.61 1.20
C SER A 111 25.46 -24.10 0.94
N LEU A 112 24.30 -24.50 0.39
CA LEU A 112 24.02 -25.90 0.05
C LEU A 112 24.97 -26.43 -1.02
N MET A 113 25.24 -25.66 -2.08
CA MET A 113 26.21 -26.00 -3.11
C MET A 113 27.60 -26.23 -2.50
N LEU A 114 28.04 -25.38 -1.57
CA LEU A 114 29.35 -25.51 -0.92
C LEU A 114 29.46 -26.76 -0.04
N VAL A 115 28.36 -27.22 0.57
CA VAL A 115 28.33 -28.52 1.26
C VAL A 115 28.58 -29.67 0.29
N PHE A 116 27.94 -29.66 -0.88
CA PHE A 116 28.15 -30.70 -1.90
C PHE A 116 29.55 -30.67 -2.53
N MET A 117 30.25 -29.54 -2.42
CA MET A 117 31.64 -29.39 -2.85
C MET A 117 32.67 -29.78 -1.77
N ASP A 118 32.21 -30.25 -0.60
CA ASP A 118 33.06 -30.67 0.51
C ASP A 118 34.04 -29.57 0.98
N LEU A 119 33.60 -28.31 0.93
CA LEU A 119 34.39 -27.19 1.41
C LEU A 119 34.34 -27.09 2.94
N GLU A 120 35.34 -26.38 3.49
CA GLU A 120 35.43 -26.09 4.92
C GLU A 120 34.14 -25.45 5.46
N SER A 121 33.74 -25.84 6.67
CA SER A 121 32.50 -25.39 7.30
C SER A 121 32.38 -23.86 7.38
N VAL A 122 33.49 -23.15 7.56
CA VAL A 122 33.51 -21.67 7.57
C VAL A 122 33.05 -21.10 6.23
N SER A 123 33.51 -21.69 5.12
CA SER A 123 33.13 -21.29 3.77
C SER A 123 31.66 -21.59 3.50
N VAL A 124 31.16 -22.73 3.98
CA VAL A 124 29.75 -23.11 3.87
C VAL A 124 28.83 -22.11 4.58
N VAL A 125 29.23 -21.61 5.75
CA VAL A 125 28.38 -20.69 6.53
C VAL A 125 28.36 -19.27 5.94
N GLY A 126 29.46 -18.81 5.36
CA GLY A 126 29.63 -17.44 4.85
C GLY A 126 28.46 -16.88 4.04
N PRO A 127 27.96 -17.57 2.99
CA PRO A 127 26.85 -17.10 2.16
C PRO A 127 25.54 -16.84 2.91
N ASN A 128 25.33 -17.41 4.11
CA ASN A 128 24.12 -17.17 4.90
C ASN A 128 24.00 -15.73 5.43
N ILE A 129 25.03 -14.88 5.27
CA ILE A 129 24.89 -13.43 5.51
C ILE A 129 23.84 -12.78 4.60
N PHE A 130 23.64 -13.33 3.40
CA PHE A 130 22.57 -12.90 2.49
C PHE A 130 21.19 -13.29 3.02
N THR A 131 21.06 -14.41 3.73
CA THR A 131 19.83 -14.80 4.43
C THR A 131 19.51 -13.87 5.59
N VAL A 132 20.52 -13.39 6.34
CA VAL A 132 20.34 -12.36 7.38
C VAL A 132 19.82 -11.07 6.77
N SER A 133 20.50 -10.59 5.73
CA SER A 133 20.16 -9.34 5.04
C SER A 133 18.77 -9.41 4.39
N GLY A 134 18.47 -10.54 3.71
CA GLY A 134 17.18 -10.83 3.13
C GLY A 134 16.08 -10.91 4.18
N GLY A 135 16.31 -11.59 5.32
CA GLY A 135 15.33 -11.66 6.41
C GLY A 135 14.98 -10.30 7.01
N ALA A 136 15.98 -9.43 7.24
CA ALA A 136 15.74 -8.06 7.71
C ALA A 136 14.93 -7.24 6.68
N LEU A 137 15.30 -7.32 5.40
CA LEU A 137 14.59 -6.66 4.31
C LEU A 137 13.14 -7.18 4.15
N LEU A 138 12.94 -8.49 4.32
CA LEU A 138 11.62 -9.14 4.26
C LEU A 138 10.71 -8.59 5.37
N VAL A 139 11.20 -8.50 6.60
CA VAL A 139 10.45 -7.94 7.73
C VAL A 139 10.06 -6.50 7.48
N TYR A 140 11.00 -5.67 7.02
CA TYR A 140 10.69 -4.28 6.66
C TYR A 140 9.59 -4.23 5.60
N SER A 141 9.77 -4.97 4.51
CA SER A 141 8.88 -4.94 3.35
C SER A 141 7.47 -5.46 3.68
N ILE A 142 7.34 -6.51 4.48
CA ILE A 142 6.03 -7.02 4.92
C ILE A 142 5.33 -6.01 5.83
N LEU A 143 6.06 -5.35 6.72
CA LEU A 143 5.46 -4.40 7.67
C LEU A 143 5.02 -3.08 7.02
N THR A 144 5.67 -2.67 5.93
CA THR A 144 5.31 -1.46 5.16
C THR A 144 4.22 -1.70 4.12
N ILE A 145 3.84 -2.95 3.84
CA ILE A 145 2.68 -3.26 3.00
C ILE A 145 1.38 -3.00 3.75
N GLU A 146 0.47 -2.32 3.07
CA GLU A 146 -0.93 -2.28 3.45
C GLU A 146 -1.64 -3.54 2.94
N THR A 147 -2.34 -4.24 3.84
CA THR A 147 -3.13 -5.43 3.50
C THR A 147 -4.61 -5.13 3.69
N THR A 148 -5.48 -5.97 3.12
CA THR A 148 -6.94 -5.84 3.27
C THR A 148 -7.38 -5.77 4.74
N LYS A 149 -6.64 -6.40 5.67
CA LYS A 149 -6.98 -6.45 7.10
C LYS A 149 -6.18 -5.49 7.99
N ARG A 150 -5.09 -4.89 7.50
CA ARG A 150 -4.19 -4.07 8.33
C ARG A 150 -3.59 -2.90 7.56
N TYR A 151 -3.56 -1.74 8.22
CA TYR A 151 -2.80 -0.58 7.74
C TYR A 151 -1.29 -0.83 7.74
N ALA A 152 -0.60 -0.25 6.76
CA ALA A 152 0.87 -0.23 6.70
C ALA A 152 1.47 0.34 8.00
N MET A 153 2.57 -0.23 8.47
CA MET A 153 3.28 0.30 9.63
C MET A 153 4.03 1.57 9.25
N HIS A 154 4.11 2.54 10.17
CA HIS A 154 5.01 3.69 10.02
C HIS A 154 6.46 3.23 9.78
N GLN A 155 7.13 3.83 8.79
CA GLN A 155 8.45 3.42 8.30
C GLN A 155 9.50 3.29 9.41
N GLY A 156 9.53 4.24 10.36
CA GLY A 156 10.46 4.18 11.50
C GLY A 156 10.25 2.97 12.41
N ARG A 157 9.00 2.55 12.67
CA ARG A 157 8.75 1.35 13.50
C ARG A 157 9.03 0.08 12.71
N ALA A 158 8.70 0.05 11.42
CA ALA A 158 9.04 -1.06 10.54
C ALA A 158 10.56 -1.27 10.47
N ALA A 159 11.34 -0.19 10.38
CA ALA A 159 12.80 -0.25 10.42
C ALA A 159 13.33 -0.80 11.75
N LEU A 160 12.75 -0.41 12.89
CA LEU A 160 13.14 -0.95 14.20
C LEU A 160 12.82 -2.45 14.34
N TYR A 161 11.69 -2.92 13.80
CA TYR A 161 11.40 -4.36 13.76
C TYR A 161 12.35 -5.11 12.83
N ALA A 162 12.66 -4.55 11.66
CA ALA A 162 13.63 -5.11 10.73
C ALA A 162 15.03 -5.19 11.35
N LEU A 163 15.44 -4.17 12.10
CA LEU A 163 16.68 -4.15 12.87
C LEU A 163 16.66 -5.24 13.95
N ALA A 164 15.59 -5.33 14.75
CA ALA A 164 15.50 -6.31 15.83
C ALA A 164 15.59 -7.75 15.30
N VAL A 165 14.77 -8.09 14.28
CA VAL A 165 14.80 -9.43 13.66
C VAL A 165 16.11 -9.66 12.92
N GLY A 166 16.63 -8.66 12.22
CA GLY A 166 17.93 -8.72 11.54
C GLY A 166 19.07 -9.03 12.52
N THR A 167 19.10 -8.38 13.69
CA THR A 167 20.06 -8.67 14.75
C THR A 167 19.90 -10.08 15.31
N MET A 168 18.67 -10.58 15.47
CA MET A 168 18.44 -11.98 15.89
C MET A 168 18.92 -12.99 14.84
N LEU A 169 18.68 -12.75 13.55
CA LEU A 169 19.21 -13.58 12.47
C LEU A 169 20.74 -13.50 12.39
N PHE A 170 21.29 -12.30 12.58
CA PHE A 170 22.74 -12.10 12.66
C PHE A 170 23.36 -12.86 13.84
N ALA A 171 22.68 -12.92 14.99
CA ALA A 171 23.10 -13.71 16.13
C ALA A 171 23.26 -15.20 15.78
N VAL A 172 22.29 -15.76 15.07
CA VAL A 172 22.33 -17.14 14.59
C VAL A 172 23.50 -17.33 13.61
N PHE A 173 23.66 -16.43 12.63
CA PHE A 173 24.76 -16.45 11.68
C PHE A 173 26.14 -16.40 12.35
N VAL A 174 26.33 -15.49 13.31
CA VAL A 174 27.59 -15.37 14.07
C VAL A 174 27.85 -16.62 14.91
N GLY A 175 26.81 -17.21 15.52
CA GLY A 175 26.94 -18.46 16.25
C GLY A 175 27.45 -19.60 15.37
N PHE A 176 26.82 -19.82 14.21
CA PHE A 176 27.27 -20.82 13.24
C PHE A 176 28.67 -20.51 12.70
N SER A 177 28.97 -19.25 12.39
CA SER A 177 30.28 -18.86 11.86
C SER A 177 31.40 -19.09 12.88
N ALA A 178 31.17 -18.70 14.13
CA ALA A 178 32.13 -18.90 15.21
C ALA A 178 32.33 -20.38 15.55
N GLY A 179 31.25 -21.16 15.57
CA GLY A 179 31.32 -22.61 15.76
C GLY A 179 32.08 -23.31 14.63
N ALA A 180 31.81 -22.92 13.38
CA ALA A 180 32.52 -23.45 12.23
C ALA A 180 34.01 -23.09 12.22
N ALA A 181 34.36 -21.87 12.67
CA ALA A 181 35.75 -21.40 12.67
C ALA A 181 36.60 -21.93 13.82
N THR A 182 35.98 -22.23 14.97
CA THR A 182 36.70 -22.62 16.18
C THR A 182 36.55 -24.10 16.54
N GLY A 183 35.51 -24.78 16.03
CA GLY A 183 35.15 -26.13 16.44
C GLY A 183 34.53 -26.22 17.84
N GLU A 184 34.44 -25.10 18.55
CA GLU A 184 34.07 -25.05 19.96
C GLU A 184 32.64 -24.57 20.17
N MET A 185 31.80 -25.43 20.74
CA MET A 185 30.38 -25.14 20.95
C MET A 185 30.15 -23.97 21.93
N PHE A 186 31.01 -23.82 22.95
CA PHE A 186 30.87 -22.72 23.90
C PHE A 186 31.12 -21.35 23.27
N ILE A 187 32.04 -21.26 22.28
CA ILE A 187 32.33 -20.01 21.56
C ILE A 187 31.14 -19.66 20.66
N ALA A 188 30.56 -20.66 19.97
CA ALA A 188 29.35 -20.50 19.16
C ALA A 188 28.16 -19.97 19.98
N ILE A 189 27.92 -20.54 21.16
CA ILE A 189 26.84 -20.12 22.06
C ILE A 189 27.10 -18.71 22.58
N SER A 190 28.33 -18.43 23.05
CA SER A 190 28.69 -17.13 23.60
C SER A 190 28.52 -16.00 22.58
N SER A 191 28.95 -16.23 21.33
CA SER A 191 28.84 -15.23 20.26
C SER A 191 27.39 -15.00 19.84
N LEU A 192 26.56 -16.04 19.79
CA LEU A 192 25.13 -15.94 19.53
C LEU A 192 24.40 -15.16 20.63
N MET A 193 24.67 -15.44 21.91
CA MET A 193 23.95 -14.85 23.05
C MET A 193 24.01 -13.33 23.05
N VAL A 194 25.17 -12.73 22.75
CA VAL A 194 25.38 -11.27 22.79
C VAL A 194 24.40 -10.55 21.87
N PHE A 195 24.28 -10.99 20.61
CA PHE A 195 23.39 -10.36 19.64
C PHE A 195 21.94 -10.77 19.84
N LEU A 196 21.67 -12.02 20.24
CA LEU A 196 20.32 -12.51 20.43
C LEU A 196 19.60 -11.74 21.55
N ILE A 197 20.27 -11.51 22.68
CA ILE A 197 19.70 -10.76 23.81
C ILE A 197 19.37 -9.32 23.38
N ALA A 198 20.29 -8.63 22.68
CA ALA A 198 20.07 -7.28 22.22
C ALA A 198 18.89 -7.18 21.23
N GLY A 199 18.85 -8.06 20.24
CA GLY A 199 17.76 -8.13 19.27
C GLY A 199 16.42 -8.45 19.92
N PHE A 200 16.40 -9.41 20.84
CA PHE A 200 15.19 -9.83 21.55
C PHE A 200 14.65 -8.74 22.48
N ALA A 201 15.52 -8.04 23.20
CA ALA A 201 15.13 -6.91 24.05
C ALA A 201 14.48 -5.78 23.23
N LEU A 202 15.07 -5.43 22.09
CA LEU A 202 14.51 -4.44 21.18
C LEU A 202 13.15 -4.90 20.62
N TRP A 203 13.06 -6.15 20.17
CA TRP A 203 11.83 -6.72 19.65
C TRP A 203 10.69 -6.71 20.68
N LEU A 204 10.97 -7.11 21.92
CA LEU A 204 10.01 -7.08 23.02
C LEU A 204 9.54 -5.66 23.33
N GLY A 205 10.44 -4.67 23.41
CA GLY A 205 10.07 -3.28 23.64
C GLY A 205 9.15 -2.71 22.55
N LEU A 206 9.37 -3.10 21.29
CA LEU A 206 8.49 -2.71 20.18
C LEU A 206 7.14 -3.41 20.25
N LEU A 207 7.11 -4.71 20.57
CA LEU A 207 5.90 -5.49 20.68
C LEU A 207 4.98 -4.96 21.78
N LEU A 208 5.53 -4.62 22.95
CA LEU A 208 4.78 -4.09 24.09
C LEU A 208 4.28 -2.65 23.86
N SER A 209 4.94 -1.86 23.01
CA SER A 209 4.55 -0.48 22.71
C SER A 209 3.55 -0.35 21.54
N GLY A 210 3.14 -1.46 20.92
CA GLY A 210 2.29 -1.46 19.72
C GLY A 210 0.81 -1.19 20.00
N ARG A 211 0.16 -0.33 19.21
CA ARG A 211 -1.31 -0.21 19.14
C ARG A 211 -1.87 -1.10 18.01
N SER A 212 -3.12 -1.55 18.14
CA SER A 212 -3.81 -2.35 17.12
C SER A 212 -3.87 -1.61 15.78
N ARG A 213 -3.57 -2.32 14.69
CA ARG A 213 -3.61 -1.81 13.30
C ARG A 213 -4.69 -2.49 12.45
N LYS A 214 -5.63 -3.19 13.08
CA LYS A 214 -6.72 -3.88 12.37
C LYS A 214 -7.69 -2.84 11.79
N LYS A 215 -8.08 -3.04 10.54
CA LYS A 215 -9.22 -2.32 9.94
C LYS A 215 -10.52 -2.92 10.49
N GLN A 216 -11.48 -2.08 10.87
CA GLN A 216 -12.82 -2.49 11.27
C GLN A 216 -13.66 -2.79 10.02
#